data_AF-A0A4D4LET4-F1
#
_entry.id   AF-A0A4D4LET4-F1
#
_cell.length_a   1.000
_cell.length_b   1.000
_cell.length_c   1.000
_cell.angle_alpha   90.00
_cell.angle_beta   90.00
_cell.angle_gamma   90.00
#
_symmetry.space_group_name_H-M   'P 1'
#
loop_
_entity.id
_entity.type
_entity.pdbx_description
1 polymer ?
#
loop_
_entity_poly.entity_id
_entity_poly.type
_entity_poly.pdbx_seq_one_letter_code
_entity_poly.pdbx_strand_id
1 'polypeptide(L)'
;MLGVFGQLGVCRGREVFKGLGHRGFAALAAGLAATLAALLMAAPAEAGQPAWTGTWATAQHASYDPGTSEVTVRIPVRVSAGGSSARIRLANGFTDQPVTVGHATVGLRGSGSAVRRPYDLRFDGKREVTIAAGEQAISDPLRLAVPARTDLVVSLYFPGRLTHISQHWMGLQTVYWTADGSGDHASDPDGDAFTRTDSTFPFLTGVDVRGGDARGAVVALGDSITDGASSTANANRRWPDYLAARLSACSSTAGVLNEGISGNRITAGTDGNPSALDRLERDVLSQPNARTVILFEGVNDLSWGGATGGQVIDGMRQIARRAHARGLRVIGATVVPYRGWGDWWTEAKEADRQRVNAFVRDSGGVFDGYADFDGAVRDPDDPTWYAAAFDSGDHLHPNDTGMKALADAVDLAALGVARDCPAARVRLTPYQPSLAAGQAAEVTTTVTDTGPTAVTRVTTRLKLPHGWSAEPAGSTRIAPSRRASAPPSPGPSPRGRHGMRHPPDRSGRLLPTRSPEARPRRPRLHRVRRCRRHRLAAGRHRDRALGERQRRRGPGRRRRRPQRSGPDHRSWLRLLHRRRIEAPSWQSVAEIS
;
A
#
# COMPACT_ATOMS: atom_id res chain seq x y z
N MET A 1 -19.80 14.33 -49.73
CA MET A 1 -20.58 15.04 -50.77
C MET A 1 -19.91 16.36 -51.07
N LEU A 2 -19.98 16.83 -52.31
CA LEU A 2 -19.36 18.07 -52.79
C LEU A 2 -20.15 19.32 -52.38
N GLY A 3 -19.48 20.48 -52.45
CA GLY A 3 -20.11 21.78 -52.75
C GLY A 3 -20.25 22.74 -51.55
N VAL A 4 -20.23 24.07 -51.74
CA VAL A 4 -20.13 24.90 -52.96
C VAL A 4 -19.42 26.23 -52.63
N PHE A 5 -18.68 26.81 -53.59
CA PHE A 5 -18.09 28.16 -53.54
C PHE A 5 -19.15 29.26 -53.71
N GLY A 6 -19.05 30.36 -52.96
CA GLY A 6 -19.79 31.60 -53.20
C GLY A 6 -18.82 32.77 -53.46
N GLN A 7 -19.01 33.49 -54.57
CA GLN A 7 -18.07 34.51 -55.07
C GLN A 7 -18.52 35.96 -54.80
N LEU A 8 -17.53 36.82 -54.61
CA LEU A 8 -17.43 38.22 -55.05
C LEU A 8 -18.47 39.26 -54.57
N GLY A 9 -17.97 40.20 -53.76
CA GLY A 9 -18.45 41.58 -53.71
C GLY A 9 -17.25 42.54 -53.71
N VAL A 10 -16.91 43.11 -54.87
CA VAL A 10 -15.81 44.09 -55.00
C VAL A 10 -16.37 45.51 -54.87
N CYS A 11 -16.05 46.18 -53.77
CA CYS A 11 -16.22 47.63 -53.64
C CYS A 11 -14.85 48.32 -53.73
N ARG A 12 -14.66 49.13 -54.78
CA ARG A 12 -13.51 50.04 -54.88
C ARG A 12 -13.69 51.22 -53.91
N GLY A 13 -12.94 51.23 -52.81
CA GLY A 13 -12.63 52.44 -52.05
C GLY A 13 -11.23 52.93 -52.40
N ARG A 14 -11.09 54.17 -52.88
CA ARG A 14 -9.80 54.81 -53.17
C ARG A 14 -9.54 55.85 -52.07
N GLU A 15 -8.27 56.00 -51.68
CA GLU A 15 -7.79 56.88 -50.60
C GLU A 15 -8.20 56.41 -49.18
N VAL A 16 -7.42 56.60 -48.10
CA VAL A 16 -6.24 57.46 -47.86
C VAL A 16 -5.14 56.65 -47.15
N PHE A 17 -3.93 56.59 -47.71
CA PHE A 17 -2.74 56.14 -46.96
C PHE A 17 -1.87 57.35 -46.60
N LYS A 18 -2.10 57.93 -45.43
CA LYS A 18 -1.22 58.91 -44.78
C LYS A 18 -1.09 58.57 -43.29
N GLY A 19 0.14 58.35 -42.84
CA GLY A 19 0.47 58.47 -41.41
C GLY A 19 0.56 57.19 -40.56
N LEU A 20 1.23 56.12 -41.02
CA LEU A 20 1.95 55.25 -40.07
C LEU A 20 3.31 55.89 -39.76
N GLY A 21 3.35 56.76 -38.75
CA GLY A 21 4.60 57.34 -38.25
C GLY A 21 5.53 56.27 -37.66
N HIS A 22 6.83 56.59 -37.54
CA HIS A 22 7.89 55.67 -37.09
C HIS A 22 7.64 54.93 -35.76
N ARG A 23 6.68 55.40 -34.94
CA ARG A 23 6.24 54.74 -33.70
C ARG A 23 5.57 53.37 -33.92
N GLY A 24 4.94 53.13 -35.08
CA GLY A 24 4.29 51.84 -35.39
C GLY A 24 5.29 50.69 -35.61
N PHE A 25 6.40 50.95 -36.32
CA PHE A 25 7.44 49.96 -36.55
C PHE A 25 8.23 49.63 -35.27
N ALA A 26 8.48 50.62 -34.41
CA ALA A 26 9.15 50.41 -33.12
C ALA A 26 8.36 49.47 -32.19
N ALA A 27 7.03 49.60 -32.14
CA ALA A 27 6.18 48.74 -31.32
C ALA A 27 6.18 47.27 -31.78
N LEU A 28 6.14 47.04 -33.10
CA LEU A 28 6.23 45.69 -33.69
C LEU A 28 7.62 45.06 -33.50
N ALA A 29 8.70 45.83 -33.65
CA ALA A 29 10.05 45.35 -33.38
C ALA A 29 10.27 45.01 -31.89
N ALA A 30 9.75 45.84 -30.97
CA ALA A 30 9.82 45.58 -29.53
C ALA A 30 9.01 44.32 -29.13
N GLY A 31 7.82 44.12 -29.70
CA GLY A 31 7.02 42.91 -29.48
C GLY A 31 7.71 41.62 -29.98
N LEU A 32 8.38 41.69 -31.14
CA LEU A 32 9.13 40.57 -31.69
C LEU A 32 10.41 40.27 -30.89
N ALA A 33 11.11 41.30 -30.42
CA ALA A 33 12.28 41.15 -29.55
C ALA A 33 11.91 40.58 -28.17
N ALA A 34 10.80 41.02 -27.58
CA ALA A 34 10.29 40.49 -26.30
C ALA A 34 9.85 39.02 -26.40
N THR A 35 9.26 38.61 -27.53
CA THR A 35 8.88 37.20 -27.77
C THR A 35 10.09 36.31 -28.08
N LEU A 36 11.10 36.79 -28.83
CA LEU A 36 12.37 36.06 -28.96
C LEU A 36 13.12 35.95 -27.61
N ALA A 37 13.16 37.01 -26.80
CA ALA A 37 13.80 36.97 -25.48
C ALA A 37 13.09 35.96 -24.55
N ALA A 38 11.75 35.88 -24.58
CA ALA A 38 11.00 34.87 -23.84
C ALA A 38 11.27 33.43 -24.34
N LEU A 39 11.52 33.25 -25.64
CA LEU A 39 11.89 31.95 -26.23
C LEU A 39 13.34 31.54 -25.93
N LEU A 40 14.27 32.48 -25.73
CA LEU A 40 15.64 32.20 -25.30
C LEU A 40 15.78 32.03 -23.77
N MET A 41 14.84 32.55 -22.98
CA MET A 41 14.79 32.35 -21.51
C MET A 41 14.01 31.09 -21.10
N ALA A 42 13.48 30.33 -22.06
CA ALA A 42 13.14 28.94 -21.84
C ALA A 42 14.44 28.13 -21.66
N ALA A 43 14.96 28.11 -20.43
CA ALA A 43 15.97 27.15 -20.02
C ALA A 43 15.52 25.76 -20.49
N PRO A 44 16.43 24.90 -20.99
CA PRO A 44 16.05 23.55 -21.33
C PRO A 44 15.45 22.92 -20.07
N ALA A 45 14.17 22.53 -20.15
CA ALA A 45 13.62 21.61 -19.17
C ALA A 45 14.59 20.43 -19.07
N GLU A 46 14.82 19.89 -17.86
CA GLU A 46 15.68 18.70 -17.64
C GLU A 46 15.05 17.42 -18.25
N ALA A 47 14.81 17.43 -19.56
CA ALA A 47 14.33 16.34 -20.38
C ALA A 47 15.46 15.30 -20.51
N GLY A 48 15.64 14.51 -19.46
CA GLY A 48 16.66 13.47 -19.39
C GLY A 48 16.99 12.99 -17.98
N GLN A 49 16.73 13.79 -16.94
CA GLN A 49 16.96 13.34 -15.56
C GLN A 49 15.80 12.45 -15.08
N PRO A 50 16.07 11.27 -14.48
CA PRO A 50 15.00 10.44 -13.92
C PRO A 50 14.24 11.18 -12.81
N ALA A 51 12.94 10.95 -12.67
CA ALA A 51 12.16 11.57 -11.60
C ALA A 51 12.63 11.09 -10.20
N TRP A 52 12.64 11.99 -9.23
CA TRP A 52 12.81 11.64 -7.81
C TRP A 52 11.70 10.69 -7.38
N THR A 53 12.07 9.58 -6.76
CA THR A 53 11.14 8.59 -6.25
C THR A 53 11.30 8.48 -4.75
N GLY A 54 10.22 8.71 -3.99
CA GLY A 54 10.23 8.49 -2.55
C GLY A 54 10.55 7.02 -2.25
N THR A 55 11.53 6.75 -1.38
CA THR A 55 11.96 5.40 -0.99
C THR A 55 11.68 5.08 0.48
N TRP A 56 11.46 6.11 1.28
CA TRP A 56 10.99 6.02 2.65
C TRP A 56 10.23 7.31 2.96
N ALA A 57 9.16 7.23 3.74
CA ALA A 57 8.45 8.38 4.31
C ALA A 57 7.71 7.97 5.58
N THR A 58 7.31 8.98 6.36
CA THR A 58 6.48 8.84 7.55
C THR A 58 5.53 10.04 7.66
N ALA A 59 4.28 9.76 8.06
CA ALA A 59 3.27 10.79 8.23
C ALA A 59 3.49 11.54 9.54
N GLN A 60 3.94 12.81 9.47
CA GLN A 60 4.00 13.67 10.65
C GLN A 60 2.62 13.92 11.23
N HIS A 61 2.55 13.89 12.56
CA HIS A 61 1.38 14.24 13.33
C HIS A 61 1.74 14.58 14.79
N ALA A 62 1.09 15.63 15.31
CA ALA A 62 1.32 16.23 16.63
C ALA A 62 2.73 16.82 16.83
N SER A 63 2.88 17.54 17.95
CA SER A 63 4.16 18.02 18.45
C SER A 63 4.27 17.80 19.96
N TYR A 64 5.49 17.92 20.50
CA TYR A 64 5.78 17.87 21.93
C TYR A 64 6.94 18.80 22.28
N ASP A 65 7.02 19.26 23.52
CA ASP A 65 8.20 19.94 24.05
C ASP A 65 9.23 18.88 24.50
N PRO A 66 10.42 18.80 23.87
CA PRO A 66 11.47 17.87 24.25
C PRO A 66 12.33 18.37 25.44
N GLY A 67 12.22 19.64 25.83
CA GLY A 67 13.04 20.28 26.86
C GLY A 67 14.54 20.38 26.53
N THR A 68 14.94 20.11 25.29
CA THR A 68 16.35 19.95 24.86
C THR A 68 16.93 21.19 24.15
N SER A 69 18.25 21.28 24.09
CA SER A 69 19.00 22.37 23.44
C SER A 69 20.38 21.89 23.00
N GLU A 70 20.86 22.37 21.86
CA GLU A 70 22.22 22.09 21.35
C GLU A 70 22.51 20.58 21.27
N VAL A 71 21.67 19.89 20.49
CA VAL A 71 21.70 18.43 20.34
C VAL A 71 21.78 17.99 18.90
N THR A 72 22.40 16.83 18.69
CA THR A 72 22.36 16.10 17.44
C THR A 72 21.49 14.85 17.59
N VAL A 73 20.60 14.62 16.63
CA VAL A 73 19.82 13.38 16.51
C VAL A 73 20.29 12.58 15.29
N ARG A 74 20.31 11.25 15.40
CA ARG A 74 20.53 10.30 14.31
C ARG A 74 19.30 9.43 14.14
N ILE A 75 18.73 9.46 12.95
CA ILE A 75 17.47 8.81 12.59
C ILE A 75 17.76 7.70 11.56
N PRO A 76 17.81 6.42 11.97
CA PRO A 76 17.95 5.30 11.04
C PRO A 76 16.65 5.05 10.27
N VAL A 77 16.73 4.96 8.95
CA VAL A 77 15.59 4.69 8.05
C VAL A 77 15.94 3.60 7.04
N ARG A 78 15.10 2.56 6.96
CA ARG A 78 15.23 1.49 5.97
C ARG A 78 14.65 1.97 4.64
N VAL A 79 15.49 2.16 3.62
CA VAL A 79 15.01 2.49 2.27
C VAL A 79 14.41 1.26 1.59
N SER A 80 13.38 1.46 0.77
CA SER A 80 12.74 0.39 -0.01
C SER A 80 13.43 0.16 -1.35
N ALA A 81 13.54 1.21 -2.17
CA ALA A 81 14.23 1.26 -3.45
C ALA A 81 15.59 2.00 -3.36
N GLY A 82 16.50 1.64 -4.26
CA GLY A 82 17.85 2.24 -4.35
C GLY A 82 18.00 3.30 -5.44
N GLY A 83 19.15 3.95 -5.47
CA GLY A 83 19.55 4.94 -6.48
C GLY A 83 21.01 5.39 -6.35
N SER A 84 21.44 6.25 -7.26
CA SER A 84 22.78 6.86 -7.31
C SER A 84 22.83 8.29 -6.76
N SER A 85 21.68 8.83 -6.35
CA SER A 85 21.56 10.09 -5.62
C SER A 85 20.40 10.03 -4.64
N ALA A 86 20.53 10.77 -3.54
CA ALA A 86 19.52 10.91 -2.50
C ALA A 86 19.22 12.39 -2.21
N ARG A 87 18.05 12.67 -1.65
CA ARG A 87 17.72 13.92 -0.98
C ARG A 87 16.79 13.67 0.20
N ILE A 88 16.83 14.55 1.19
CA ILE A 88 16.07 14.45 2.44
C ILE A 88 14.93 15.46 2.45
N ARG A 89 13.77 15.06 2.96
CA ARG A 89 12.61 15.93 3.19
C ARG A 89 12.37 16.08 4.70
N LEU A 90 12.32 17.33 5.14
CA LEU A 90 12.05 17.75 6.51
C LEU A 90 10.76 18.59 6.52
N ALA A 91 10.00 18.53 7.60
CA ALA A 91 8.82 19.36 7.80
C ALA A 91 8.68 19.81 9.25
N ASN A 92 8.14 21.01 9.43
CA ASN A 92 7.79 21.59 10.72
C ASN A 92 6.26 21.77 10.84
N GLY A 93 5.52 20.74 10.45
CA GLY A 93 4.08 20.83 10.18
C GLY A 93 3.15 20.99 11.39
N PHE A 94 3.63 20.78 12.62
CA PHE A 94 2.81 20.75 13.85
C PHE A 94 3.35 21.64 14.99
N THR A 95 4.27 22.56 14.70
CA THR A 95 4.69 23.58 15.67
C THR A 95 4.25 24.97 15.20
N ASP A 96 4.24 25.92 16.13
CA ASP A 96 3.92 27.34 15.93
C ASP A 96 5.18 28.23 15.81
N GLN A 97 6.38 27.65 15.97
CA GLN A 97 7.66 28.35 15.95
C GLN A 97 8.56 27.83 14.82
N PRO A 98 9.44 28.66 14.24
CA PRO A 98 10.45 28.19 13.30
C PRO A 98 11.48 27.28 14.00
N VAL A 99 11.98 26.27 13.28
CA VAL A 99 13.10 25.42 13.71
C VAL A 99 14.30 25.61 12.80
N THR A 100 15.50 25.76 13.38
CA THR A 100 16.75 25.81 12.62
C THR A 100 17.50 24.49 12.75
N VAL A 101 17.79 23.85 11.61
CA VAL A 101 18.75 22.75 11.49
C VAL A 101 20.08 23.38 11.08
N GLY A 102 21.01 23.53 12.03
CA GLY A 102 22.30 24.21 11.81
C GLY A 102 23.24 23.40 10.92
N HIS A 103 23.11 22.07 10.97
CA HIS A 103 23.87 21.15 10.15
C HIS A 103 23.11 19.82 10.01
N ALA A 104 23.23 19.17 8.86
CA ALA A 104 22.65 17.85 8.62
C ALA A 104 23.57 16.98 7.76
N THR A 105 23.58 15.68 8.01
CA THR A 105 24.32 14.70 7.21
C THR A 105 23.47 13.48 6.86
N VAL A 106 23.90 12.72 5.86
CA VAL A 106 23.36 11.39 5.59
C VAL A 106 24.48 10.40 5.25
N GLY A 107 24.32 9.14 5.66
CA GLY A 107 25.22 8.06 5.27
C GLY A 107 24.57 6.68 5.38
N LEU A 108 25.26 5.65 4.93
CA LEU A 108 24.84 4.26 5.14
C LEU A 108 25.06 3.87 6.61
N ARG A 109 24.12 3.16 7.22
CA ARG A 109 24.26 2.71 8.60
C ARG A 109 25.45 1.75 8.76
N GLY A 110 26.18 1.92 9.86
CA GLY A 110 27.11 0.93 10.41
C GLY A 110 26.39 0.00 11.40
N SER A 111 26.99 -0.21 12.56
CA SER A 111 26.36 -0.89 13.71
C SER A 111 25.75 0.12 14.69
N GLY A 112 24.56 -0.16 15.22
CA GLY A 112 23.91 0.71 16.21
C GLY A 112 23.58 2.10 15.63
N SER A 113 24.17 3.15 16.21
CA SER A 113 24.08 4.55 15.77
C SER A 113 25.18 4.95 14.78
N ALA A 114 26.21 4.13 14.54
CA ALA A 114 27.35 4.49 13.69
C ALA A 114 26.95 4.69 12.21
N VAL A 115 27.68 5.56 11.51
CA VAL A 115 27.40 6.00 10.14
C VAL A 115 28.65 5.88 9.25
N ARG A 116 28.54 5.13 8.17
CA ARG A 116 29.63 4.90 7.21
C ARG A 116 29.78 6.10 6.29
N ARG A 117 30.81 6.92 6.56
CA ARG A 117 31.15 8.16 5.81
C ARG A 117 29.94 9.10 5.74
N PRO A 118 29.63 9.86 6.81
CA PRO A 118 28.61 10.91 6.76
C PRO A 118 28.94 11.90 5.64
N TYR A 119 27.92 12.28 4.86
CA TYR A 119 28.02 13.32 3.84
C TYR A 119 27.14 14.51 4.23
N ASP A 120 27.73 15.70 4.23
CA ASP A 120 27.00 16.96 4.44
C ASP A 120 25.82 17.09 3.47
N LEU A 121 24.66 17.39 4.02
CA LEU A 121 23.51 17.85 3.28
C LEU A 121 23.58 19.37 3.11
N ARG A 122 22.93 19.87 2.06
CA ARG A 122 22.74 21.31 1.82
C ARG A 122 21.30 21.59 1.50
N PHE A 123 20.90 22.84 1.70
CA PHE A 123 19.58 23.37 1.39
C PHE A 123 19.79 24.72 0.70
N ASP A 124 19.47 24.82 -0.59
CA ASP A 124 19.75 26.03 -1.39
C ASP A 124 21.24 26.44 -1.30
N GLY A 125 22.13 25.44 -1.41
CA GLY A 125 23.58 25.58 -1.29
C GLY A 125 24.14 25.78 0.13
N LYS A 126 23.30 26.02 1.14
CA LYS A 126 23.71 26.31 2.54
C LYS A 126 23.76 25.03 3.38
N ARG A 127 24.61 24.99 4.43
CA ARG A 127 24.65 23.87 5.40
C ARG A 127 23.52 23.93 6.44
N GLU A 128 23.00 25.13 6.69
CA GLU A 128 21.92 25.42 7.62
C GLU A 128 20.60 25.67 6.87
N VAL A 129 19.47 25.30 7.49
CA VAL A 129 18.12 25.70 7.05
C VAL A 129 17.23 26.04 8.24
N THR A 130 16.46 27.12 8.13
CA THR A 130 15.35 27.43 9.05
C THR A 130 14.02 27.06 8.38
N ILE A 131 13.25 26.19 9.01
CA ILE A 131 11.93 25.75 8.57
C ILE A 131 10.88 26.48 9.40
N ALA A 132 10.10 27.37 8.75
CA ALA A 132 9.03 28.09 9.43
C ALA A 132 7.91 27.14 9.92
N ALA A 133 7.07 27.62 10.83
CA ALA A 133 5.90 26.89 11.31
C ALA A 133 4.98 26.50 10.14
N GLY A 134 4.61 25.21 10.04
CA GLY A 134 3.80 24.67 8.95
C GLY A 134 4.55 24.33 7.66
N GLU A 135 5.81 24.76 7.50
CA GLU A 135 6.56 24.66 6.25
C GLU A 135 7.41 23.38 6.12
N GLN A 136 8.00 23.20 4.94
CA GLN A 136 8.87 22.07 4.60
C GLN A 136 10.22 22.54 4.02
N ALA A 137 11.25 21.72 4.20
CA ALA A 137 12.55 21.90 3.55
C ALA A 137 12.95 20.60 2.83
N ILE A 138 13.55 20.74 1.66
CA ILE A 138 14.08 19.61 0.87
C ILE A 138 15.56 19.89 0.62
N SER A 139 16.42 18.91 0.90
CA SER A 139 17.84 19.05 0.65
C SER A 139 18.16 19.10 -0.84
N ASP A 140 19.28 19.72 -1.16
CA ASP A 140 19.93 19.65 -2.46
C ASP A 140 20.24 18.18 -2.84
N PRO A 141 20.34 17.85 -4.14
CA PRO A 141 20.73 16.51 -4.60
C PRO A 141 22.13 16.10 -4.14
N LEU A 142 22.22 15.07 -3.29
CA LEU A 142 23.49 14.44 -2.92
C LEU A 142 23.78 13.23 -3.80
N ARG A 143 24.97 13.16 -4.42
CA ARG A 143 25.46 11.93 -5.07
C ARG A 143 25.91 10.92 -4.02
N LEU A 144 25.04 9.95 -3.73
CA LEU A 144 25.25 8.86 -2.80
C LEU A 144 24.70 7.57 -3.43
N ALA A 145 25.52 6.54 -3.50
CA ALA A 145 25.05 5.20 -3.89
C ALA A 145 24.26 4.61 -2.72
N VAL A 146 22.94 4.50 -2.91
CA VAL A 146 21.99 3.93 -1.95
C VAL A 146 21.50 2.60 -2.52
N PRO A 147 21.98 1.45 -2.04
CA PRO A 147 21.41 0.16 -2.43
C PRO A 147 19.94 0.08 -2.00
N ALA A 148 19.13 -0.69 -2.72
CA ALA A 148 17.79 -1.02 -2.25
C ALA A 148 17.86 -1.78 -0.92
N ARG A 149 16.85 -1.65 -0.06
CA ARG A 149 16.71 -2.41 1.18
C ARG A 149 17.83 -2.19 2.22
N THR A 150 18.66 -1.14 2.14
CA THR A 150 19.63 -0.79 3.21
C THR A 150 19.10 0.23 4.21
N ASP A 151 19.73 0.32 5.37
CA ASP A 151 19.49 1.41 6.32
C ASP A 151 20.37 2.61 5.96
N LEU A 152 19.76 3.78 5.81
CA LEU A 152 20.43 5.08 5.89
C LEU A 152 20.32 5.63 7.31
N VAL A 153 21.22 6.52 7.69
CA VAL A 153 21.09 7.36 8.89
C VAL A 153 21.12 8.81 8.45
N VAL A 154 20.09 9.56 8.82
CA VAL A 154 20.06 11.03 8.71
C VAL A 154 20.45 11.61 10.06
N SER A 155 21.48 12.46 10.09
CA SER A 155 21.84 13.22 11.28
C SER A 155 21.32 14.65 11.15
N LEU A 156 20.69 15.19 12.20
CA LEU A 156 20.26 16.60 12.27
C LEU A 156 20.81 17.23 13.55
N TYR A 157 21.54 18.34 13.42
CA TYR A 157 22.00 19.16 14.54
C TYR A 157 21.12 20.40 14.70
N PHE A 158 20.67 20.64 15.94
CA PHE A 158 19.86 21.78 16.33
C PHE A 158 20.68 22.70 17.26
N PRO A 159 21.16 23.87 16.76
CA PRO A 159 22.08 24.77 17.50
C PRO A 159 21.41 25.62 18.59
N GLY A 160 20.16 25.34 18.93
CA GLY A 160 19.41 26.11 19.92
C GLY A 160 18.40 25.25 20.67
N ARG A 161 17.65 25.88 21.57
CA ARG A 161 16.59 25.22 22.34
C ARG A 161 15.45 24.83 21.40
N LEU A 162 15.09 23.55 21.44
CA LEU A 162 13.85 23.04 20.85
C LEU A 162 12.75 23.11 21.92
N THR A 163 11.78 24.01 21.75
CA THR A 163 10.57 24.08 22.59
C THR A 163 9.43 23.24 22.03
N HIS A 164 9.48 22.90 20.74
CA HIS A 164 8.52 22.03 20.07
C HIS A 164 9.21 21.20 19.00
N ILE A 165 8.85 19.92 18.88
CA ILE A 165 9.25 19.05 17.78
C ILE A 165 8.02 18.62 17.01
N SER A 166 7.97 18.92 15.70
CA SER A 166 7.02 18.30 14.77
C SER A 166 7.48 16.86 14.53
N GLN A 167 6.65 15.87 14.89
CA GLN A 167 7.10 14.47 14.95
C GLN A 167 6.17 13.50 14.23
N HIS A 168 6.63 12.27 14.16
CA HIS A 168 5.78 11.08 14.12
C HIS A 168 6.18 10.20 15.31
N TRP A 169 5.26 9.90 16.25
CA TRP A 169 5.65 9.33 17.55
C TRP A 169 5.91 7.82 17.54
N MET A 170 5.32 7.05 16.61
CA MET A 170 5.39 5.58 16.61
C MET A 170 6.39 5.04 15.56
N GLY A 171 7.60 5.61 15.51
CA GLY A 171 8.58 5.27 14.47
C GLY A 171 9.04 3.80 14.44
N LEU A 172 8.90 3.08 15.55
CA LEU A 172 9.29 1.65 15.73
C LEU A 172 10.74 1.34 15.31
N GLN A 173 11.59 2.36 15.37
CA GLN A 173 13.04 2.31 15.20
C GLN A 173 13.68 3.05 16.36
N THR A 174 14.84 2.61 16.82
CA THR A 174 15.63 3.37 17.79
C THR A 174 16.25 4.57 17.08
N VAL A 175 15.84 5.75 17.52
CA VAL A 175 16.45 7.03 17.14
C VAL A 175 17.36 7.46 18.28
N TYR A 176 18.54 7.98 17.92
CA TYR A 176 19.64 8.20 18.84
C TYR A 176 19.88 9.70 19.00
N TRP A 177 20.08 10.15 20.23
CA TRP A 177 20.28 11.55 20.59
C TRP A 177 21.58 11.71 21.40
N THR A 178 22.25 12.84 21.22
CA THR A 178 23.31 13.27 22.14
C THR A 178 22.73 13.69 23.50
N ALA A 179 23.58 13.94 24.49
CA ALA A 179 23.14 14.66 25.69
C ALA A 179 22.83 16.14 25.35
N ASP A 180 22.03 16.80 26.18
CA ASP A 180 21.72 18.24 26.03
C ASP A 180 23.01 19.06 26.17
N GLY A 181 23.22 20.05 25.30
CA GLY A 181 24.46 20.85 25.29
C GLY A 181 25.70 20.16 24.70
N SER A 182 25.55 19.03 24.00
CA SER A 182 26.70 18.36 23.35
C SER A 182 27.16 19.04 22.06
N GLY A 183 26.28 19.79 21.38
CA GLY A 183 26.60 20.45 20.12
C GLY A 183 26.49 19.55 18.88
N ASP A 184 27.27 19.91 17.85
CA ASP A 184 27.24 19.28 16.52
C ASP A 184 28.10 18.00 16.48
N HIS A 185 27.43 16.86 16.40
CA HIS A 185 28.00 15.53 16.20
C HIS A 185 27.53 14.89 14.87
N ALA A 186 27.04 15.70 13.93
CA ALA A 186 26.40 15.17 12.72
C ALA A 186 27.42 14.57 11.72
N SER A 187 28.67 15.04 11.71
CA SER A 187 29.75 14.48 10.88
C SER A 187 30.50 13.30 11.54
N ASP A 188 30.27 13.01 12.82
CA ASP A 188 30.97 11.92 13.50
C ASP A 188 30.61 10.58 12.82
N PRO A 189 31.58 9.70 12.54
CA PRO A 189 31.28 8.37 12.00
C PRO A 189 30.80 7.40 13.10
N ASP A 190 31.34 7.55 14.31
CA ASP A 190 31.12 6.65 15.44
C ASP A 190 29.90 7.04 16.27
N GLY A 191 29.47 6.13 17.15
CA GLY A 191 28.19 6.23 17.87
C GLY A 191 28.27 6.89 19.25
N ASP A 192 29.47 7.13 19.77
CA ASP A 192 29.73 7.27 21.22
C ASP A 192 29.10 8.52 21.86
N ALA A 193 28.96 9.61 21.11
CA ALA A 193 28.28 10.82 21.57
C ALA A 193 26.76 10.64 21.78
N PHE A 194 26.16 9.59 21.18
CA PHE A 194 24.72 9.40 21.13
C PHE A 194 24.24 8.48 22.27
N THR A 195 24.26 9.05 23.48
CA THR A 195 23.99 8.34 24.75
C THR A 195 22.51 8.21 25.12
N ARG A 196 21.61 8.90 24.41
CA ARG A 196 20.15 8.86 24.61
C ARG A 196 19.45 8.19 23.44
N THR A 197 18.28 7.61 23.68
CA THR A 197 17.44 6.99 22.64
C THR A 197 15.96 7.27 22.83
N ASP A 198 15.22 7.42 21.73
CA ASP A 198 13.76 7.34 21.70
C ASP A 198 13.27 6.42 20.56
N SER A 199 11.97 6.48 20.25
CA SER A 199 11.37 5.82 19.09
C SER A 199 10.50 6.75 18.21
N THR A 200 10.79 8.05 18.22
CA THR A 200 10.06 9.08 17.45
C THR A 200 10.83 9.45 16.19
N PHE A 201 10.15 9.96 15.16
CA PHE A 201 10.80 10.58 14.01
C PHE A 201 10.64 12.11 14.07
N PRO A 202 11.64 12.84 14.61
CA PRO A 202 11.61 14.30 14.71
C PRO A 202 11.95 14.95 13.37
N PHE A 203 11.07 15.83 12.88
CA PHE A 203 11.19 16.65 11.67
C PHE A 203 11.36 15.93 10.31
N LEU A 204 11.93 14.72 10.27
CA LEU A 204 12.14 13.92 9.06
C LEU A 204 10.81 13.35 8.54
N THR A 205 10.47 13.66 7.28
CA THR A 205 9.23 13.17 6.63
C THR A 205 9.50 12.27 5.43
N GLY A 206 10.68 12.34 4.81
CA GLY A 206 10.96 11.49 3.66
C GLY A 206 12.42 11.42 3.21
N VAL A 207 12.72 10.34 2.50
CA VAL A 207 13.94 10.17 1.73
C VAL A 207 13.54 9.82 0.30
N ASP A 208 14.07 10.58 -0.67
CA ASP A 208 13.86 10.32 -2.08
C ASP A 208 15.18 9.89 -2.74
N VAL A 209 15.10 8.99 -3.72
CA VAL A 209 16.24 8.54 -4.53
C VAL A 209 16.02 8.81 -6.01
N ARG A 210 17.12 8.92 -6.75
CA ARG A 210 17.16 9.09 -8.21
C ARG A 210 18.24 8.19 -8.82
N GLY A 211 18.05 7.79 -10.08
CA GLY A 211 19.05 7.02 -10.83
C GLY A 211 19.14 5.53 -10.46
N GLY A 212 18.03 4.93 -10.05
CA GLY A 212 17.85 3.48 -9.91
C GLY A 212 16.58 3.00 -10.64
N ASP A 213 16.29 1.69 -10.58
CA ASP A 213 15.26 1.03 -11.40
C ASP A 213 13.80 1.21 -10.92
N ALA A 214 13.57 2.08 -9.93
CA ALA A 214 12.26 2.33 -9.37
C ALA A 214 11.33 3.02 -10.38
N ARG A 215 10.16 2.44 -10.65
CA ARG A 215 9.18 2.97 -11.62
C ARG A 215 8.15 3.93 -11.02
N GLY A 216 8.23 4.17 -9.71
CA GLY A 216 7.29 4.97 -8.94
C GLY A 216 7.38 4.65 -7.45
N ALA A 217 6.53 5.29 -6.67
CA ALA A 217 6.29 4.96 -5.27
C ALA A 217 4.86 4.44 -5.05
N VAL A 218 4.72 3.51 -4.11
CA VAL A 218 3.46 3.02 -3.56
C VAL A 218 3.30 3.63 -2.17
N VAL A 219 2.17 4.31 -1.94
CA VAL A 219 1.87 4.94 -0.65
C VAL A 219 0.92 4.06 0.13
N ALA A 220 1.29 3.67 1.35
CA ALA A 220 0.42 2.99 2.29
C ALA A 220 -0.25 4.05 3.18
N LEU A 221 -1.45 4.49 2.80
CA LEU A 221 -2.26 5.43 3.58
C LEU A 221 -3.09 4.61 4.57
N GLY A 222 -2.81 4.76 5.87
CA GLY A 222 -3.42 3.89 6.86
C GLY A 222 -3.42 4.39 8.31
N ASP A 223 -3.98 3.54 9.17
CA ASP A 223 -4.05 3.73 10.62
C ASP A 223 -2.91 3.01 11.37
N SER A 224 -3.11 2.72 12.66
CA SER A 224 -2.14 2.05 13.55
C SER A 224 -1.60 0.72 13.01
N ILE A 225 -2.41 -0.02 12.24
CA ILE A 225 -1.98 -1.30 11.65
C ILE A 225 -0.99 -1.07 10.49
N THR A 226 -1.11 0.06 9.79
CA THR A 226 -0.18 0.44 8.72
C THR A 226 1.07 1.11 9.28
N ASP A 227 0.88 1.97 10.27
CA ASP A 227 1.92 2.62 11.05
C ASP A 227 2.89 1.57 11.65
N GLY A 228 2.34 0.55 12.31
CA GLY A 228 3.07 -0.69 12.63
C GLY A 228 2.82 -1.30 14.00
N ALA A 229 1.76 -0.88 14.70
CA ALA A 229 1.47 -1.34 16.06
C ALA A 229 1.54 -2.87 16.21
N SER A 230 2.10 -3.33 17.33
CA SER A 230 2.42 -4.74 17.62
C SER A 230 3.43 -5.45 16.71
N SER A 231 4.10 -4.74 15.78
CA SER A 231 5.31 -5.26 15.11
C SER A 231 6.57 -5.07 15.97
N THR A 232 7.52 -5.99 15.84
CA THR A 232 8.79 -5.95 16.57
C THR A 232 9.62 -4.71 16.18
N ALA A 233 9.86 -3.81 17.15
CA ALA A 233 10.70 -2.63 16.97
C ALA A 233 12.10 -2.97 16.44
N ASN A 234 12.67 -2.08 15.62
CA ASN A 234 13.93 -2.26 14.87
C ASN A 234 13.96 -3.42 13.85
N ALA A 235 12.98 -4.33 13.83
CA ALA A 235 13.02 -5.50 12.96
C ALA A 235 12.65 -5.24 11.49
N ASN A 236 12.03 -4.08 11.19
CA ASN A 236 11.49 -3.72 9.87
C ASN A 236 10.51 -4.79 9.35
N ARG A 237 9.45 -5.05 10.15
CA ARG A 237 8.44 -6.11 9.94
C ARG A 237 7.01 -5.58 9.86
N ARG A 238 6.84 -4.28 9.60
CA ARG A 238 5.51 -3.71 9.30
C ARG A 238 5.07 -4.21 7.93
N TRP A 239 3.77 -4.23 7.64
CA TRP A 239 3.32 -4.72 6.33
C TRP A 239 3.90 -3.92 5.13
N PRO A 240 4.17 -2.58 5.23
CA PRO A 240 4.87 -1.86 4.17
C PRO A 240 6.34 -2.29 4.04
N ASP A 241 7.03 -2.63 5.13
CA ASP A 241 8.41 -3.16 5.10
C ASP A 241 8.48 -4.50 4.37
N TYR A 242 7.49 -5.38 4.59
CA TYR A 242 7.36 -6.64 3.86
C TYR A 242 6.95 -6.44 2.40
N LEU A 243 6.07 -5.48 2.09
CA LEU A 243 5.72 -5.14 0.71
C LEU A 243 6.95 -4.62 -0.07
N ALA A 244 7.77 -3.77 0.56
CA ALA A 244 9.05 -3.32 -0.01
C ALA A 244 10.00 -4.49 -0.30
N ALA A 245 10.00 -5.54 0.54
CA ALA A 245 10.78 -6.75 0.29
C ALA A 245 10.31 -7.46 -0.98
N ARG A 246 8.99 -7.69 -1.08
CA ARG A 246 8.36 -8.33 -2.24
C ARG A 246 8.60 -7.56 -3.54
N LEU A 247 8.50 -6.23 -3.50
CA LEU A 247 8.76 -5.36 -4.66
C LEU A 247 10.24 -5.32 -5.05
N SER A 248 11.16 -5.36 -4.08
CA SER A 248 12.60 -5.39 -4.36
C SER A 248 13.10 -6.66 -5.07
N ALA A 249 12.29 -7.72 -5.08
CA ALA A 249 12.59 -8.96 -5.81
C ALA A 249 12.10 -8.94 -7.28
N CYS A 250 11.37 -7.90 -7.71
CA CYS A 250 10.86 -7.76 -9.09
C CYS A 250 11.91 -7.17 -10.05
N SER A 251 11.77 -7.42 -11.37
CA SER A 251 12.70 -6.87 -12.38
C SER A 251 12.65 -5.34 -12.47
N SER A 252 11.49 -4.75 -12.19
CA SER A 252 11.34 -3.34 -11.88
C SER A 252 10.64 -3.17 -10.55
N THR A 253 11.23 -2.37 -9.67
CA THR A 253 10.74 -2.15 -8.31
C THR A 253 10.00 -0.81 -8.16
N ALA A 254 9.51 -0.54 -6.96
CA ALA A 254 8.93 0.74 -6.57
C ALA A 254 9.39 1.09 -5.15
N GLY A 255 9.42 2.39 -4.86
CA GLY A 255 9.48 2.84 -3.47
C GLY A 255 8.20 2.47 -2.72
N VAL A 256 8.29 2.30 -1.41
CA VAL A 256 7.14 2.10 -0.51
C VAL A 256 7.21 3.13 0.60
N LEU A 257 6.13 3.89 0.76
CA LEU A 257 6.01 5.00 1.69
C LEU A 257 4.97 4.64 2.76
N ASN A 258 5.35 4.67 4.04
CA ASN A 258 4.45 4.34 5.13
C ASN A 258 3.83 5.63 5.69
N GLU A 259 2.60 5.91 5.29
CA GLU A 259 1.83 7.07 5.74
C GLU A 259 0.75 6.61 6.75
N GLY A 260 1.12 5.64 7.58
CA GLY A 260 0.36 5.22 8.75
C GLY A 260 0.36 6.28 9.84
N ILE A 261 -0.78 6.49 10.50
CA ILE A 261 -0.88 7.23 11.76
C ILE A 261 -1.74 6.42 12.74
N SER A 262 -1.21 6.13 13.92
CA SER A 262 -1.95 5.43 14.97
C SER A 262 -3.26 6.15 15.34
N GLY A 263 -4.37 5.41 15.38
CA GLY A 263 -5.71 5.95 15.61
C GLY A 263 -6.31 6.77 14.46
N ASN A 264 -5.69 6.83 13.26
CA ASN A 264 -6.24 7.63 12.16
C ASN A 264 -7.59 7.11 11.66
N ARG A 265 -8.37 8.03 11.08
CA ARG A 265 -9.72 7.80 10.57
C ARG A 265 -9.88 8.48 9.22
N ILE A 266 -10.69 7.88 8.36
CA ILE A 266 -11.06 8.46 7.07
C ILE A 266 -11.94 9.70 7.26
N THR A 267 -12.90 9.64 8.19
CA THR A 267 -14.05 10.57 8.23
C THR A 267 -13.86 11.79 9.13
N ALA A 268 -12.98 11.74 10.13
CA ALA A 268 -12.78 12.84 11.09
C ALA A 268 -11.42 12.76 11.80
N GLY A 269 -10.69 13.88 11.86
CA GLY A 269 -9.44 13.98 12.62
C GLY A 269 -9.63 14.39 14.07
N THR A 270 -8.50 14.61 14.75
CA THR A 270 -8.35 15.41 15.97
C THR A 270 -7.16 16.35 15.80
N ASP A 271 -6.96 17.27 16.74
CA ASP A 271 -5.70 18.01 16.84
C ASP A 271 -4.54 17.02 16.94
N GLY A 272 -3.47 17.26 16.18
CA GLY A 272 -2.34 16.34 16.08
C GLY A 272 -2.64 14.97 15.41
N ASN A 273 -3.83 14.73 14.85
CA ASN A 273 -4.17 13.51 14.11
C ASN A 273 -5.24 13.82 13.03
N PRO A 274 -4.89 14.58 11.97
CA PRO A 274 -5.85 15.01 10.93
C PRO A 274 -6.42 13.81 10.16
N SER A 275 -7.66 13.90 9.66
CA SER A 275 -8.26 12.75 8.96
C SER A 275 -7.47 12.37 7.70
N ALA A 276 -7.62 11.12 7.24
CA ALA A 276 -7.05 10.67 5.97
C ALA A 276 -7.49 11.55 4.80
N LEU A 277 -8.70 12.12 4.86
CA LEU A 277 -9.19 13.09 3.88
C LEU A 277 -8.43 14.42 3.93
N ASP A 278 -8.15 14.94 5.11
CA ASP A 278 -7.47 16.24 5.27
C ASP A 278 -5.99 16.12 4.88
N ARG A 279 -5.30 15.07 5.37
CA ARG A 279 -3.88 14.84 5.11
C ARG A 279 -3.55 14.29 3.71
N LEU A 280 -4.55 13.85 2.94
CA LEU A 280 -4.36 13.19 1.62
C LEU A 280 -3.42 13.96 0.68
N GLU A 281 -3.52 15.29 0.64
CA GLU A 281 -2.70 16.12 -0.24
C GLU A 281 -1.21 16.04 0.12
N ARG A 282 -0.92 16.14 1.41
CA ARG A 282 0.43 16.13 1.99
C ARG A 282 1.03 14.73 1.96
N ASP A 283 0.29 13.75 2.49
CA ASP A 283 0.80 12.40 2.76
C ASP A 283 0.78 11.53 1.50
N VAL A 284 -0.08 11.78 0.52
CA VAL A 284 -0.18 10.93 -0.69
C VAL A 284 0.07 11.71 -1.98
N LEU A 285 -0.68 12.78 -2.24
CA LEU A 285 -0.74 13.39 -3.58
C LEU A 285 0.48 14.25 -3.92
N SER A 286 1.25 14.65 -2.91
CA SER A 286 2.52 15.38 -3.05
C SER A 286 3.76 14.48 -2.97
N GLN A 287 3.58 13.16 -2.77
CA GLN A 287 4.71 12.24 -2.60
C GLN A 287 5.49 12.04 -3.91
N PRO A 288 6.84 12.13 -3.90
CA PRO A 288 7.66 12.09 -5.11
C PRO A 288 7.49 10.82 -5.94
N ASN A 289 7.00 11.00 -7.17
CA ASN A 289 6.69 9.93 -8.14
C ASN A 289 5.73 8.85 -7.60
N ALA A 290 4.80 9.23 -6.71
CA ALA A 290 3.71 8.34 -6.30
C ALA A 290 2.84 7.93 -7.50
N ARG A 291 2.57 6.62 -7.61
CA ARG A 291 1.78 6.02 -8.70
C ARG A 291 0.58 5.23 -8.21
N THR A 292 0.63 4.75 -6.98
CA THR A 292 -0.42 3.93 -6.38
C THR A 292 -0.55 4.27 -4.91
N VAL A 293 -1.79 4.41 -4.42
CA VAL A 293 -2.10 4.41 -3.00
C VAL A 293 -2.82 3.11 -2.63
N ILE A 294 -2.36 2.47 -1.54
CA ILE A 294 -3.09 1.42 -0.84
C ILE A 294 -3.80 2.12 0.33
N LEU A 295 -5.12 2.17 0.29
CA LEU A 295 -5.96 2.77 1.34
C LEU A 295 -6.37 1.66 2.32
N PHE A 296 -5.80 1.67 3.52
CA PHE A 296 -6.12 0.74 4.60
C PHE A 296 -6.46 1.48 5.89
N GLU A 297 -7.69 1.96 5.95
CA GLU A 297 -8.30 2.59 7.13
C GLU A 297 -9.78 2.18 7.25
N GLY A 298 -10.39 2.57 8.36
CA GLY A 298 -11.82 2.39 8.64
C GLY A 298 -12.09 1.66 9.95
N VAL A 299 -11.09 0.99 10.55
CA VAL A 299 -11.30 0.29 11.83
C VAL A 299 -11.59 1.29 12.95
N ASN A 300 -10.84 2.40 13.03
CA ASN A 300 -11.06 3.49 13.99
C ASN A 300 -12.36 4.25 13.73
N ASP A 301 -12.75 4.44 12.47
CA ASP A 301 -14.04 5.05 12.10
C ASP A 301 -15.22 4.24 12.66
N LEU A 302 -15.23 2.92 12.43
CA LEU A 302 -16.33 2.01 12.81
C LEU A 302 -16.36 1.68 14.31
N SER A 303 -15.20 1.69 14.97
CA SER A 303 -15.03 1.25 16.36
C SER A 303 -15.36 2.38 17.35
N TRP A 304 -14.37 3.14 17.80
CA TRP A 304 -14.55 4.25 18.74
C TRP A 304 -14.99 5.54 18.04
N GLY A 305 -14.73 5.70 16.73
CA GLY A 305 -15.17 6.85 15.95
C GLY A 305 -16.68 6.92 15.71
N GLY A 306 -17.39 5.80 15.80
CA GLY A 306 -18.86 5.74 15.70
C GLY A 306 -19.44 6.08 14.32
N ALA A 307 -18.62 6.13 13.26
CA ALA A 307 -19.09 6.31 11.90
C ALA A 307 -19.78 5.03 11.39
N THR A 308 -20.81 5.20 10.57
CA THR A 308 -21.44 4.08 9.86
C THR A 308 -20.60 3.65 8.67
N GLY A 309 -20.77 2.41 8.22
CA GLY A 309 -20.11 1.87 7.03
C GLY A 309 -20.46 2.66 5.77
N GLY A 310 -21.61 3.34 5.72
CA GLY A 310 -21.94 4.28 4.65
C GLY A 310 -21.00 5.49 4.60
N GLN A 311 -20.74 6.13 5.75
CA GLN A 311 -19.86 7.30 5.85
C GLN A 311 -18.40 6.93 5.52
N VAL A 312 -17.93 5.76 5.97
CA VAL A 312 -16.61 5.24 5.62
C VAL A 312 -16.49 5.02 4.10
N ILE A 313 -17.50 4.40 3.46
CA ILE A 313 -17.54 4.20 2.01
C ILE A 313 -17.53 5.54 1.24
N ASP A 314 -18.26 6.55 1.72
CA ASP A 314 -18.29 7.87 1.07
C ASP A 314 -16.94 8.60 1.18
N GLY A 315 -16.26 8.50 2.33
CA GLY A 315 -14.89 8.96 2.52
C GLY A 315 -13.89 8.24 1.61
N MET A 316 -13.96 6.90 1.54
CA MET A 316 -13.17 6.09 0.60
C MET A 316 -13.37 6.52 -0.86
N ARG A 317 -14.62 6.78 -1.27
CA ARG A 317 -14.96 7.30 -2.62
C ARG A 317 -14.38 8.69 -2.88
N GLN A 318 -14.26 9.53 -1.85
CA GLN A 318 -13.65 10.86 -1.96
C GLN A 318 -12.11 10.79 -2.05
N ILE A 319 -11.46 9.92 -1.28
CA ILE A 319 -10.02 9.65 -1.40
C ILE A 319 -9.71 9.13 -2.81
N ALA A 320 -10.43 8.10 -3.26
CA ALA A 320 -10.20 7.50 -4.57
C ALA A 320 -10.34 8.52 -5.72
N ARG A 321 -11.43 9.30 -5.72
CA ARG A 321 -11.67 10.37 -6.70
C ARG A 321 -10.53 11.40 -6.76
N ARG A 322 -9.97 11.78 -5.61
CA ARG A 322 -8.85 12.76 -5.53
C ARG A 322 -7.53 12.16 -6.02
N ALA A 323 -7.26 10.90 -5.68
CA ALA A 323 -6.08 10.18 -6.17
C ALA A 323 -6.14 9.95 -7.69
N HIS A 324 -7.29 9.50 -8.22
CA HIS A 324 -7.51 9.36 -9.67
C HIS A 324 -7.38 10.69 -10.42
N ALA A 325 -7.83 11.80 -9.85
CA ALA A 325 -7.65 13.14 -10.43
C ALA A 325 -6.18 13.58 -10.52
N ARG A 326 -5.27 12.94 -9.77
CA ARG A 326 -3.80 13.09 -9.86
C ARG A 326 -3.12 11.96 -10.65
N GLY A 327 -3.90 11.05 -11.24
CA GLY A 327 -3.39 9.93 -12.03
C GLY A 327 -2.80 8.78 -11.21
N LEU A 328 -3.04 8.74 -9.90
CA LEU A 328 -2.66 7.61 -9.04
C LEU A 328 -3.68 6.49 -9.17
N ARG A 329 -3.22 5.24 -9.17
CA ARG A 329 -4.05 4.04 -8.96
C ARG A 329 -4.45 3.94 -7.50
N VAL A 330 -5.60 3.35 -7.22
CA VAL A 330 -6.14 3.21 -5.85
C VAL A 330 -6.47 1.76 -5.58
N ILE A 331 -5.81 1.17 -4.59
CA ILE A 331 -6.08 -0.18 -4.09
C ILE A 331 -6.76 -0.04 -2.73
N GLY A 332 -8.01 -0.49 -2.60
CA GLY A 332 -8.68 -0.55 -1.30
C GLY A 332 -8.27 -1.80 -0.52
N ALA A 333 -7.98 -1.69 0.78
CA ALA A 333 -7.78 -2.83 1.65
C ALA A 333 -9.04 -3.12 2.50
N THR A 334 -9.36 -4.38 2.73
CA THR A 334 -10.49 -4.76 3.58
C THR A 334 -10.15 -4.55 5.07
N VAL A 335 -11.08 -3.97 5.83
CA VAL A 335 -10.96 -3.74 7.27
C VAL A 335 -10.91 -5.08 8.00
N VAL A 336 -9.81 -5.34 8.70
CA VAL A 336 -9.57 -6.59 9.45
C VAL A 336 -10.62 -6.83 10.55
N PRO A 337 -10.85 -8.07 10.99
CA PRO A 337 -11.66 -8.34 12.18
C PRO A 337 -11.06 -7.66 13.42
N TYR A 338 -11.93 -7.30 14.37
CA TYR A 338 -11.53 -6.69 15.65
C TYR A 338 -12.44 -7.09 16.82
N ARG A 339 -13.15 -8.22 16.71
CA ARG A 339 -13.93 -8.75 17.83
C ARG A 339 -12.98 -9.15 18.95
N GLY A 340 -13.32 -8.76 20.19
CA GLY A 340 -12.45 -8.90 21.36
C GLY A 340 -11.71 -7.62 21.73
N TRP A 341 -11.61 -6.63 20.84
CA TRP A 341 -10.97 -5.34 21.13
C TRP A 341 -11.86 -4.42 21.99
N GLY A 342 -12.02 -4.79 23.25
CA GLY A 342 -12.84 -4.09 24.24
C GLY A 342 -14.32 -3.92 23.84
N ASP A 343 -14.98 -2.93 24.42
CA ASP A 343 -16.38 -2.59 24.13
C ASP A 343 -16.57 -1.87 22.77
N TRP A 344 -15.50 -1.76 21.97
CA TRP A 344 -15.53 -1.07 20.69
C TRP A 344 -16.11 -1.91 19.55
N TRP A 345 -16.30 -3.22 19.74
CA TRP A 345 -16.98 -4.12 18.80
C TRP A 345 -18.43 -4.38 19.20
N THR A 346 -19.34 -4.41 18.22
CA THR A 346 -20.72 -4.90 18.38
C THR A 346 -21.20 -5.54 17.08
N GLU A 347 -22.24 -6.38 17.13
CA GLU A 347 -22.92 -6.94 15.94
C GLU A 347 -23.31 -5.87 14.89
N ALA A 348 -23.73 -4.68 15.34
CA ALA A 348 -24.09 -3.58 14.45
C ALA A 348 -22.85 -3.00 13.73
N LYS A 349 -21.73 -2.85 14.45
CA LYS A 349 -20.45 -2.38 13.89
C LYS A 349 -19.82 -3.44 12.98
N GLU A 350 -19.95 -4.72 13.31
CA GLU A 350 -19.54 -5.83 12.44
C GLU A 350 -20.34 -5.82 11.13
N ALA A 351 -21.66 -5.58 11.19
CA ALA A 351 -22.47 -5.43 9.97
C ALA A 351 -22.00 -4.27 9.09
N ASP A 352 -21.61 -3.14 9.68
CA ASP A 352 -21.00 -2.03 8.94
C ASP A 352 -19.58 -2.36 8.42
N ARG A 353 -18.76 -3.10 9.17
CA ARG A 353 -17.46 -3.62 8.70
C ARG A 353 -17.62 -4.53 7.49
N GLN A 354 -18.57 -5.46 7.54
CA GLN A 354 -18.89 -6.34 6.41
C GLN A 354 -19.41 -5.54 5.20
N ARG A 355 -20.17 -4.45 5.43
CA ARG A 355 -20.62 -3.55 4.37
C ARG A 355 -19.46 -2.80 3.71
N VAL A 356 -18.51 -2.27 4.48
CA VAL A 356 -17.27 -1.67 3.96
C VAL A 356 -16.46 -2.72 3.17
N ASN A 357 -16.27 -3.91 3.73
CA ASN A 357 -15.50 -4.98 3.09
C ASN A 357 -16.14 -5.53 1.82
N ALA A 358 -17.47 -5.57 1.75
CA ALA A 358 -18.19 -5.90 0.52
C ALA A 358 -17.95 -4.83 -0.56
N PHE A 359 -18.01 -3.54 -0.20
CA PHE A 359 -17.69 -2.45 -1.11
C PHE A 359 -16.23 -2.45 -1.56
N VAL A 360 -15.26 -2.76 -0.69
CA VAL A 360 -13.85 -2.83 -1.09
C VAL A 360 -13.62 -3.92 -2.15
N ARG A 361 -14.22 -5.11 -1.95
CA ARG A 361 -14.10 -6.25 -2.88
C ARG A 361 -14.86 -6.06 -4.20
N ASP A 362 -16.01 -5.38 -4.17
CA ASP A 362 -16.82 -5.05 -5.36
C ASP A 362 -17.14 -3.54 -5.38
N SER A 363 -16.12 -2.74 -5.69
CA SER A 363 -16.18 -1.28 -5.59
C SER A 363 -16.92 -0.62 -6.76
N GLY A 364 -17.33 -1.38 -7.77
CA GLY A 364 -17.93 -0.86 -9.01
C GLY A 364 -16.98 0.05 -9.81
N GLY A 365 -15.66 -0.14 -9.68
CA GLY A 365 -14.63 0.67 -10.35
C GLY A 365 -14.22 1.94 -9.59
N VAL A 366 -14.61 2.11 -8.31
CA VAL A 366 -14.05 3.16 -7.45
C VAL A 366 -12.59 2.89 -7.09
N PHE A 367 -12.19 1.62 -7.03
CA PHE A 367 -10.81 1.20 -6.86
C PHE A 367 -10.32 0.45 -8.11
N ASP A 368 -9.03 0.59 -8.41
CA ASP A 368 -8.32 -0.15 -9.48
C ASP A 368 -8.09 -1.63 -9.14
N GLY A 369 -8.26 -1.99 -7.87
CA GLY A 369 -8.09 -3.32 -7.32
C GLY A 369 -8.29 -3.30 -5.81
N TYR A 370 -8.10 -4.44 -5.14
CA TYR A 370 -8.16 -4.53 -3.69
C TYR A 370 -7.12 -5.49 -3.11
N ALA A 371 -6.81 -5.32 -1.83
CA ALA A 371 -6.04 -6.27 -1.04
C ALA A 371 -6.93 -6.85 0.06
N ASP A 372 -7.07 -8.18 0.12
CA ASP A 372 -8.01 -8.82 1.06
C ASP A 372 -7.38 -9.08 2.43
N PHE A 373 -7.12 -8.01 3.16
CA PHE A 373 -6.51 -8.01 4.49
C PHE A 373 -7.40 -8.73 5.53
N ASP A 374 -8.72 -8.51 5.53
CA ASP A 374 -9.71 -9.31 6.27
C ASP A 374 -9.55 -10.82 5.98
N GLY A 375 -9.59 -11.21 4.71
CA GLY A 375 -9.46 -12.61 4.30
C GLY A 375 -8.09 -13.23 4.58
N ALA A 376 -7.05 -12.42 4.77
CA ALA A 376 -5.70 -12.87 5.07
C ALA A 376 -5.48 -13.22 6.54
N VAL A 377 -6.19 -12.57 7.48
CA VAL A 377 -5.90 -12.67 8.93
C VAL A 377 -7.05 -13.14 9.81
N ARG A 378 -8.29 -13.14 9.31
CA ARG A 378 -9.45 -13.60 10.09
C ARG A 378 -9.42 -15.10 10.38
N ASP A 379 -10.03 -15.47 11.50
CA ASP A 379 -10.26 -16.88 11.82
C ASP A 379 -11.19 -17.52 10.77
N PRO A 380 -10.88 -18.73 10.25
CA PRO A 380 -11.69 -19.38 9.22
C PRO A 380 -13.02 -19.94 9.74
N ASP A 381 -13.10 -20.24 11.05
CA ASP A 381 -14.26 -20.85 11.70
C ASP A 381 -15.18 -19.78 12.35
N ASP A 382 -14.62 -18.68 12.88
CA ASP A 382 -15.36 -17.45 13.23
C ASP A 382 -14.73 -16.18 12.62
N PRO A 383 -15.09 -15.80 11.37
CA PRO A 383 -14.55 -14.65 10.63
C PRO A 383 -14.73 -13.26 11.26
N THR A 384 -15.34 -13.15 12.45
CA THR A 384 -15.41 -11.92 13.24
C THR A 384 -14.17 -11.74 14.13
N TRP A 385 -13.43 -12.82 14.41
CA TRP A 385 -12.18 -12.82 15.17
C TRP A 385 -10.94 -12.78 14.28
N TYR A 386 -9.84 -12.27 14.84
CA TYR A 386 -8.50 -12.51 14.34
C TYR A 386 -8.14 -13.99 14.52
N ALA A 387 -7.47 -14.62 13.54
CA ALA A 387 -6.91 -15.94 13.78
C ALA A 387 -5.72 -15.80 14.73
N ALA A 388 -5.63 -16.68 15.74
CA ALA A 388 -4.62 -16.63 16.80
C ALA A 388 -3.16 -16.66 16.31
N ALA A 389 -2.91 -17.06 15.05
CA ALA A 389 -1.60 -17.00 14.41
C ALA A 389 -1.09 -15.58 14.14
N PHE A 390 -2.03 -14.67 13.87
CA PHE A 390 -1.77 -13.32 13.39
C PHE A 390 -2.05 -12.27 14.45
N ASP A 391 -2.86 -12.60 15.46
CA ASP A 391 -3.22 -11.72 16.57
C ASP A 391 -1.99 -11.37 17.44
N SER A 392 -1.88 -10.12 17.88
CA SER A 392 -0.90 -9.73 18.90
C SER A 392 -1.32 -10.08 20.34
N GLY A 393 -2.59 -10.43 20.54
CA GLY A 393 -3.22 -10.71 21.82
C GLY A 393 -4.14 -9.58 22.30
N ASP A 394 -4.20 -8.46 21.58
CA ASP A 394 -5.13 -7.35 21.82
C ASP A 394 -6.42 -7.42 20.98
N HIS A 395 -6.50 -8.40 20.07
CA HIS A 395 -7.62 -8.64 19.17
C HIS A 395 -7.91 -7.52 18.16
N LEU A 396 -6.93 -6.66 17.87
CA LEU A 396 -7.00 -5.66 16.78
C LEU A 396 -5.72 -5.66 15.93
N HIS A 397 -4.56 -5.56 16.56
CA HIS A 397 -3.30 -5.34 15.86
C HIS A 397 -2.64 -6.68 15.52
N PRO A 398 -2.17 -6.86 14.28
CA PRO A 398 -1.40 -8.03 13.92
C PRO A 398 -0.02 -8.02 14.56
N ASN A 399 0.43 -9.19 14.99
CA ASN A 399 1.84 -9.47 15.25
C ASN A 399 2.65 -9.46 13.92
N ASP A 400 3.99 -9.61 13.99
CA ASP A 400 4.88 -9.70 12.81
C ASP A 400 4.40 -10.70 11.73
N THR A 401 3.82 -11.82 12.15
CA THR A 401 3.32 -12.87 11.26
C THR A 401 2.04 -12.42 10.55
N GLY A 402 1.16 -11.68 11.25
CA GLY A 402 0.00 -11.00 10.67
C GLY A 402 0.40 -9.89 9.71
N MET A 403 1.36 -9.04 10.08
CA MET A 403 1.91 -7.99 9.21
C MET A 403 2.45 -8.56 7.89
N LYS A 404 3.10 -9.74 7.93
CA LYS A 404 3.52 -10.44 6.72
C LYS A 404 2.32 -10.94 5.89
N ALA A 405 1.28 -11.47 6.52
CA ALA A 405 0.09 -11.94 5.82
C ALA A 405 -0.66 -10.82 5.09
N LEU A 406 -0.76 -9.63 5.69
CA LEU A 406 -1.27 -8.42 5.03
C LEU A 406 -0.42 -8.10 3.79
N ALA A 407 0.92 -8.04 3.96
CA ALA A 407 1.82 -7.75 2.86
C ALA A 407 1.73 -8.79 1.72
N ASP A 408 1.58 -10.07 2.02
CA ASP A 408 1.43 -11.16 1.03
C ASP A 408 0.08 -11.12 0.28
N ALA A 409 -0.96 -10.55 0.90
CA ALA A 409 -2.29 -10.38 0.31
C ALA A 409 -2.35 -9.30 -0.80
N VAL A 410 -1.37 -8.38 -0.84
CA VAL A 410 -1.25 -7.38 -1.90
C VAL A 410 -0.86 -8.06 -3.23
N ASP A 411 -1.67 -7.88 -4.28
CA ASP A 411 -1.27 -8.25 -5.63
C ASP A 411 -0.32 -7.21 -6.23
N LEU A 412 0.92 -7.60 -6.50
CA LEU A 412 1.95 -6.71 -7.03
C LEU A 412 1.64 -6.24 -8.46
N ALA A 413 0.93 -7.06 -9.25
CA ALA A 413 0.54 -6.69 -10.60
C ALA A 413 -0.51 -5.56 -10.60
N ALA A 414 -1.49 -5.62 -9.69
CA ALA A 414 -2.49 -4.57 -9.51
C ALA A 414 -1.89 -3.19 -9.18
N LEU A 415 -0.70 -3.13 -8.55
CA LEU A 415 0.01 -1.88 -8.25
C LEU A 415 0.52 -1.15 -9.49
N GLY A 416 0.65 -1.80 -10.66
CA GLY A 416 1.05 -1.17 -11.93
C GLY A 416 2.48 -0.61 -12.02
N VAL A 417 3.25 -0.66 -10.93
CA VAL A 417 4.64 -0.17 -10.83
C VAL A 417 5.69 -1.27 -10.92
N ALA A 418 5.29 -2.53 -10.73
CA ALA A 418 6.20 -3.67 -10.69
C ALA A 418 6.04 -4.56 -11.93
N ARG A 419 7.14 -5.15 -12.40
CA ARG A 419 7.18 -6.07 -13.56
C ARG A 419 8.00 -7.31 -13.25
N ASP A 420 7.66 -8.39 -13.95
CA ASP A 420 8.30 -9.72 -13.89
C ASP A 420 8.58 -10.24 -12.47
N CYS A 421 7.73 -9.84 -11.52
CA CYS A 421 7.86 -10.20 -10.12
C CYS A 421 7.88 -11.73 -9.94
N PRO A 422 8.73 -12.26 -9.06
CA PRO A 422 8.66 -13.65 -8.63
C PRO A 422 7.26 -13.92 -8.07
N ALA A 423 6.57 -14.86 -8.68
CA ALA A 423 5.16 -15.11 -8.40
C ALA A 423 4.93 -16.39 -7.61
N ALA A 424 5.99 -17.07 -7.18
CA ALA A 424 5.91 -18.12 -6.17
C ALA A 424 5.42 -17.53 -4.84
N ARG A 425 4.14 -17.75 -4.55
CA ARG A 425 3.59 -17.56 -3.21
C ARG A 425 3.81 -18.84 -2.40
N VAL A 426 4.23 -18.70 -1.15
CA VAL A 426 4.39 -19.81 -0.22
C VAL A 426 3.29 -19.74 0.83
N ARG A 427 2.52 -20.81 0.98
CA ARG A 427 1.45 -20.93 1.97
C ARG A 427 1.66 -22.19 2.81
N LEU A 428 1.62 -22.06 4.13
CA LEU A 428 1.51 -23.21 5.04
C LEU A 428 0.04 -23.59 5.24
N THR A 429 -0.27 -24.89 5.33
CA THR A 429 -1.61 -25.42 5.57
C THR A 429 -1.54 -26.72 6.40
N PRO A 430 -2.16 -26.77 7.59
CA PRO A 430 -2.76 -25.65 8.32
C PRO A 430 -1.69 -24.60 8.66
N TYR A 431 -2.08 -23.32 8.70
CA TYR A 431 -1.15 -22.23 8.94
C TYR A 431 -0.59 -22.25 10.37
N GLN A 432 -1.44 -22.61 11.31
CA GLN A 432 -1.07 -23.17 12.61
C GLN A 432 -1.67 -24.57 12.72
N PRO A 433 -0.88 -25.65 12.72
CA PRO A 433 -1.37 -26.94 13.18
C PRO A 433 -1.71 -26.87 14.67
N SER A 434 -2.89 -27.37 15.05
CA SER A 434 -3.25 -27.61 16.45
C SER A 434 -2.41 -28.77 17.01
N LEU A 435 -1.23 -28.46 17.52
CA LEU A 435 -0.28 -29.44 18.05
C LEU A 435 -0.54 -29.72 19.54
N ALA A 436 -1.45 -30.64 19.82
CA ALA A 436 -1.62 -31.19 21.15
C ALA A 436 -0.40 -32.05 21.56
N ALA A 437 -0.09 -32.10 22.86
CA ALA A 437 0.98 -32.93 23.36
C ALA A 437 0.72 -34.42 23.06
N GLY A 438 1.64 -35.06 22.34
CA GLY A 438 1.51 -36.46 21.90
C GLY A 438 0.79 -36.67 20.56
N GLN A 439 0.34 -35.60 19.89
CA GLN A 439 -0.24 -35.69 18.54
C GLN A 439 0.72 -35.10 17.49
N ALA A 440 0.94 -35.85 16.41
CA ALA A 440 1.60 -35.34 15.22
C ALA A 440 0.61 -34.55 14.36
N ALA A 441 1.05 -33.46 13.75
CA ALA A 441 0.30 -32.75 12.71
C ALA A 441 1.12 -32.66 11.42
N GLU A 442 0.42 -32.68 10.29
CA GLU A 442 0.99 -32.57 8.95
C GLU A 442 0.92 -31.11 8.49
N VAL A 443 2.08 -30.48 8.26
CA VAL A 443 2.15 -29.11 7.71
C VAL A 443 2.49 -29.20 6.22
N THR A 444 1.50 -28.95 5.37
CA THR A 444 1.70 -28.85 3.93
C THR A 444 2.26 -27.48 3.60
N THR A 445 3.43 -27.45 2.94
CA THR A 445 3.91 -26.24 2.27
C THR A 445 3.43 -26.27 0.83
N THR A 446 2.53 -25.35 0.48
CA THR A 446 2.08 -25.14 -0.89
C THR A 446 2.88 -24.01 -1.49
N VAL A 447 3.58 -24.29 -2.60
CA VAL A 447 4.21 -23.27 -3.44
C VAL A 447 3.35 -23.09 -4.68
N THR A 448 2.89 -21.88 -4.95
CA THR A 448 2.08 -21.54 -6.12
C THR A 448 2.80 -20.49 -6.92
N ASP A 449 3.39 -20.87 -8.06
CA ASP A 449 3.97 -19.94 -9.03
C ASP A 449 2.88 -19.50 -10.03
N THR A 450 2.58 -18.20 -10.05
CA THR A 450 1.56 -17.61 -10.94
C THR A 450 2.13 -16.62 -11.95
N GLY A 451 3.44 -16.69 -12.25
CA GLY A 451 4.18 -15.61 -12.90
C GLY A 451 4.65 -15.90 -14.32
N PRO A 452 5.15 -14.87 -15.03
CA PRO A 452 5.83 -15.05 -16.31
C PRO A 452 7.25 -15.62 -16.14
N THR A 453 7.88 -15.37 -14.98
CA THR A 453 9.24 -15.80 -14.64
C THR A 453 9.19 -17.12 -13.87
N ALA A 454 9.80 -18.18 -14.40
CA ALA A 454 9.79 -19.49 -13.74
C ALA A 454 10.62 -19.48 -12.45
N VAL A 455 9.97 -19.70 -11.31
CA VAL A 455 10.69 -19.84 -10.03
C VAL A 455 11.30 -21.24 -9.95
N THR A 456 12.62 -21.31 -10.10
CA THR A 456 13.35 -22.59 -10.19
C THR A 456 13.60 -23.26 -8.84
N ARG A 457 13.56 -22.48 -7.75
CA ARG A 457 13.82 -22.94 -6.38
C ARG A 457 13.01 -22.10 -5.39
N VAL A 458 12.40 -22.77 -4.42
CA VAL A 458 11.82 -22.12 -3.24
C VAL A 458 12.37 -22.81 -2.01
N THR A 459 13.01 -22.03 -1.15
CA THR A 459 13.54 -22.52 0.12
C THR A 459 12.62 -22.06 1.24
N THR A 460 11.98 -23.01 1.93
CA THR A 460 11.16 -22.73 3.10
C THR A 460 11.87 -23.17 4.36
N ARG A 461 12.23 -22.21 5.22
CA ARG A 461 12.73 -22.50 6.57
C ARG A 461 11.59 -22.39 7.57
N LEU A 462 11.30 -23.47 8.26
CA LEU A 462 10.33 -23.52 9.36
C LEU A 462 11.09 -23.36 10.68
N LYS A 463 10.91 -22.23 11.37
CA LYS A 463 11.51 -22.05 12.71
C LYS A 463 10.68 -22.82 13.73
N LEU A 464 11.20 -23.93 14.23
CA LEU A 464 10.54 -24.73 15.26
C LEU A 464 10.71 -24.10 16.65
N PRO A 465 9.72 -24.24 17.56
CA PRO A 465 9.87 -23.81 18.94
C PRO A 465 10.85 -24.71 19.70
N HIS A 466 11.36 -24.25 20.84
CA HIS A 466 12.30 -25.04 21.64
C HIS A 466 11.68 -26.39 22.08
N GLY A 467 12.44 -27.47 21.86
CA GLY A 467 12.04 -28.85 22.17
C GLY A 467 11.15 -29.54 21.14
N TRP A 468 11.02 -29.00 19.91
CA TRP A 468 10.34 -29.67 18.79
C TRP A 468 11.33 -30.03 17.67
N SER A 469 11.11 -31.16 17.01
CA SER A 469 11.83 -31.63 15.82
C SER A 469 10.85 -32.02 14.70
N ALA A 470 11.23 -31.83 13.44
CA ALA A 470 10.39 -32.21 12.30
C ALA A 470 11.21 -33.03 11.29
N GLU A 471 10.61 -34.08 10.72
CA GLU A 471 11.24 -34.88 9.65
C GLU A 471 10.81 -34.36 8.27
N PRO A 472 11.74 -33.79 7.46
CA PRO A 472 11.42 -33.29 6.12
C PRO A 472 11.14 -34.45 5.15
N ALA A 473 9.88 -34.59 4.73
CA ALA A 473 9.43 -35.62 3.79
C ALA A 473 9.27 -35.03 2.37
N GLY A 474 10.41 -34.66 1.77
CA GLY A 474 10.54 -34.34 0.34
C GLY A 474 11.29 -33.05 0.03
N SER A 475 11.74 -32.94 -1.22
CA SER A 475 12.27 -31.70 -1.80
C SER A 475 11.53 -31.40 -3.10
N THR A 476 11.03 -30.17 -3.24
CA THR A 476 10.30 -29.75 -4.44
C THR A 476 11.26 -28.99 -5.36
N ARG A 477 11.79 -29.66 -6.38
CA ARG A 477 12.32 -28.97 -7.57
C ARG A 477 11.14 -28.62 -8.46
N ILE A 478 10.92 -27.34 -8.73
CA ILE A 478 9.94 -26.90 -9.73
C ILE A 478 10.57 -27.16 -11.10
N ALA A 479 10.14 -28.23 -11.77
CA ALA A 479 10.58 -28.52 -13.12
C ALA A 479 9.96 -27.48 -14.08
N PRO A 480 10.74 -26.83 -14.95
CA PRO A 480 10.19 -25.85 -15.89
C PRO A 480 9.17 -26.53 -16.79
N SER A 481 7.97 -25.94 -16.93
CA SER A 481 6.96 -26.48 -17.82
C SER A 481 7.49 -26.46 -19.25
N ARG A 482 7.61 -27.64 -19.86
CA ARG A 482 7.85 -27.72 -21.30
C ARG A 482 6.66 -27.04 -21.99
N ARG A 483 6.93 -25.97 -22.75
CA ARG A 483 5.94 -25.37 -23.65
C ARG A 483 5.28 -26.50 -24.43
N ALA A 484 3.95 -26.53 -24.44
CA ALA A 484 3.22 -27.49 -25.24
C ALA A 484 3.59 -27.28 -26.71
N SER A 485 4.36 -28.22 -27.27
CA SER A 485 4.64 -28.27 -28.71
C SER A 485 3.31 -28.43 -29.46
N ALA A 486 3.19 -27.78 -30.60
CA ALA A 486 1.96 -27.78 -31.40
C ALA A 486 1.51 -29.23 -31.72
N PRO A 487 0.18 -29.49 -31.80
CA PRO A 487 -0.32 -30.80 -32.20
C PRO A 487 0.12 -31.12 -33.64
N PRO A 488 0.53 -32.37 -33.93
CA PRO A 488 0.94 -32.76 -35.29
C PRO A 488 -0.27 -32.75 -36.23
N SER A 489 -0.04 -32.33 -37.47
CA SER A 489 -1.03 -32.37 -38.55
C SER A 489 -1.43 -33.81 -38.91
N PRO A 490 -2.67 -34.07 -39.33
CA PRO A 490 -3.13 -35.43 -39.64
C PRO A 490 -2.79 -35.85 -41.08
N GLY A 491 -2.33 -37.09 -41.25
CA GLY A 491 -2.30 -37.79 -42.53
C GLY A 491 -1.39 -39.03 -42.53
N PRO A 492 -1.57 -39.97 -43.47
CA PRO A 492 -2.83 -40.48 -44.01
C PRO A 492 -3.04 -41.97 -43.64
N SER A 493 -4.28 -42.47 -43.80
CA SER A 493 -4.62 -43.88 -43.54
C SER A 493 -3.99 -44.85 -44.55
N PRO A 494 -3.77 -46.11 -44.14
CA PRO A 494 -3.93 -47.24 -45.05
C PRO A 494 -4.96 -48.29 -44.58
N ARG A 495 -5.53 -48.96 -45.58
CA ARG A 495 -6.35 -50.19 -45.52
C ARG A 495 -5.48 -51.34 -44.92
N GLY A 496 -5.93 -52.38 -44.22
CA GLY A 496 -7.26 -52.92 -43.90
C GLY A 496 -7.30 -54.43 -44.22
N ARG A 497 -7.91 -55.31 -43.38
CA ARG A 497 -8.51 -56.63 -43.74
C ARG A 497 -9.07 -57.43 -42.53
N HIS A 498 -10.27 -58.00 -42.75
CA HIS A 498 -10.96 -59.19 -42.21
C HIS A 498 -10.78 -59.73 -40.77
N GLY A 499 -11.94 -60.03 -40.15
CA GLY A 499 -12.14 -61.04 -39.10
C GLY A 499 -13.62 -61.12 -38.67
N MET A 500 -14.33 -62.22 -38.98
CA MET A 500 -15.78 -62.36 -38.70
C MET A 500 -16.09 -62.87 -37.27
N ARG A 501 -17.20 -62.40 -36.67
CA ARG A 501 -18.38 -63.22 -36.23
C ARG A 501 -19.43 -62.37 -35.46
N HIS A 502 -20.67 -62.86 -35.44
CA HIS A 502 -21.91 -62.23 -34.93
C HIS A 502 -22.86 -63.36 -34.46
N PRO A 503 -24.02 -63.07 -33.83
CA PRO A 503 -24.35 -62.08 -32.78
C PRO A 503 -24.75 -62.92 -31.51
N PRO A 504 -25.98 -62.99 -30.95
CA PRO A 504 -27.07 -62.04 -30.62
C PRO A 504 -27.15 -61.80 -29.08
N ASP A 505 -28.22 -61.40 -28.36
CA ASP A 505 -29.62 -61.00 -28.65
C ASP A 505 -30.18 -60.04 -27.55
N ARG A 506 -31.30 -59.34 -27.85
CA ARG A 506 -32.32 -58.71 -26.95
C ARG A 506 -32.01 -57.45 -26.12
N SER A 507 -32.99 -56.61 -25.73
CA SER A 507 -34.28 -56.14 -26.34
C SER A 507 -34.98 -55.10 -25.42
N GLY A 508 -35.81 -54.19 -25.95
CA GLY A 508 -36.77 -53.34 -25.20
C GLY A 508 -36.30 -51.88 -24.98
N ARG A 509 -36.88 -50.79 -25.51
CA ARG A 509 -38.24 -50.38 -25.95
C ARG A 509 -39.16 -49.88 -24.81
N LEU A 510 -39.38 -48.56 -24.72
CA LEU A 510 -40.71 -47.86 -24.72
C LEU A 510 -40.63 -46.34 -24.37
N LEU A 511 -41.64 -45.60 -24.81
CA LEU A 511 -41.95 -44.14 -24.73
C LEU A 511 -43.48 -44.02 -24.44
N PRO A 512 -44.18 -42.85 -24.52
CA PRO A 512 -44.01 -41.50 -23.95
C PRO A 512 -45.32 -40.91 -23.33
N THR A 513 -45.31 -39.69 -22.75
CA THR A 513 -46.47 -38.74 -22.63
C THR A 513 -45.96 -37.30 -22.37
N ARG A 514 -46.27 -36.28 -23.20
CA ARG A 514 -47.44 -35.34 -23.32
C ARG A 514 -47.45 -34.10 -22.38
N SER A 515 -47.73 -32.93 -22.99
CA SER A 515 -47.80 -31.53 -22.48
C SER A 515 -49.25 -31.14 -22.03
N PRO A 516 -49.73 -29.86 -21.83
CA PRO A 516 -49.17 -28.50 -22.09
C PRO A 516 -49.54 -27.32 -21.11
N GLU A 517 -49.16 -26.08 -21.49
CA GLU A 517 -49.75 -24.74 -21.13
C GLU A 517 -49.71 -24.22 -19.65
N ALA A 518 -49.83 -22.92 -19.29
CA ALA A 518 -50.20 -21.67 -20.01
C ALA A 518 -49.46 -20.39 -19.49
N ARG A 519 -49.66 -19.23 -20.14
CA ARG A 519 -49.30 -17.84 -19.66
C ARG A 519 -50.53 -17.14 -19.05
N PRO A 520 -50.42 -16.06 -18.22
CA PRO A 520 -50.53 -14.69 -18.78
C PRO A 520 -49.87 -13.49 -18.01
N ARG A 521 -49.55 -12.45 -18.81
CA ARG A 521 -49.67 -10.96 -18.61
C ARG A 521 -48.93 -10.18 -17.47
N ARG A 522 -48.42 -9.01 -17.88
CA ARG A 522 -48.02 -7.84 -17.05
C ARG A 522 -49.23 -6.92 -16.78
N PRO A 523 -49.09 -5.86 -15.95
CA PRO A 523 -48.87 -4.53 -16.56
C PRO A 523 -47.83 -3.62 -15.87
N ARG A 524 -47.48 -2.52 -16.56
CA ARG A 524 -46.65 -1.39 -16.08
C ARG A 524 -47.55 -0.26 -15.56
N LEU A 525 -47.10 0.51 -14.57
CA LEU A 525 -47.47 1.91 -14.23
C LEU A 525 -46.38 2.44 -13.27
N HIS A 526 -45.95 3.69 -13.16
CA HIS A 526 -45.86 4.88 -14.01
C HIS A 526 -44.89 5.83 -13.25
N ARG A 527 -44.01 6.58 -13.92
CA ARG A 527 -43.24 7.67 -13.27
C ARG A 527 -44.15 8.85 -12.96
N VAL A 528 -44.00 9.47 -11.80
CA VAL A 528 -44.39 10.88 -11.58
C VAL A 528 -43.22 11.64 -10.94
N ARG A 529 -42.80 12.74 -11.58
CA ARG A 529 -41.92 13.75 -10.99
C ARG A 529 -42.79 14.78 -10.26
N ARG A 530 -42.45 15.17 -9.04
CA ARG A 530 -42.72 16.53 -8.53
C ARG A 530 -41.53 17.03 -7.72
N CYS A 531 -41.07 18.22 -8.05
CA CYS A 531 -40.15 19.00 -7.24
C CYS A 531 -40.95 19.84 -6.25
N ARG A 532 -40.46 19.99 -5.02
CA ARG A 532 -40.59 21.23 -4.24
C ARG A 532 -39.40 21.35 -3.28
N ARG A 533 -38.79 22.53 -3.23
CA ARG A 533 -37.81 22.92 -2.21
C ARG A 533 -38.56 23.44 -0.98
N HIS A 534 -38.04 23.20 0.22
CA HIS A 534 -37.88 24.25 1.23
C HIS A 534 -36.80 23.86 2.27
N ARG A 535 -36.43 24.82 3.12
CA ARG A 535 -35.18 24.86 3.91
C ARG A 535 -35.32 24.30 5.33
N LEU A 536 -34.18 23.82 5.86
CA LEU A 536 -33.62 24.02 7.21
C LEU A 536 -34.57 24.21 8.41
N ALA A 537 -34.45 23.33 9.42
CA ALA A 537 -34.04 23.69 10.79
C ALA A 537 -33.70 22.41 11.59
N ALA A 538 -32.84 22.54 12.62
CA ALA A 538 -32.47 21.44 13.53
C ALA A 538 -33.28 21.50 14.85
N GLY A 539 -33.46 20.34 15.50
CA GLY A 539 -34.12 20.20 16.81
C GLY A 539 -33.83 18.81 17.41
N ARG A 540 -33.77 18.67 18.74
CA ARG A 540 -33.12 17.54 19.43
C ARG A 540 -34.06 16.58 20.17
N HIS A 541 -33.53 15.37 20.42
CA HIS A 541 -33.67 14.49 21.60
C HIS A 541 -34.91 13.60 21.87
N ARG A 542 -34.57 12.32 22.20
CA ARG A 542 -35.22 11.37 23.15
C ARG A 542 -36.60 10.80 22.76
N ASP A 543 -37.02 9.59 23.14
CA ASP A 543 -36.41 8.49 23.93
C ASP A 543 -37.15 7.14 23.67
N ARG A 544 -36.49 5.98 23.87
CA ARG A 544 -37.08 4.61 24.13
C ARG A 544 -38.03 3.98 23.07
N ALA A 545 -38.40 2.69 23.09
CA ALA A 545 -37.73 1.40 23.41
C ALA A 545 -38.64 0.20 23.00
N LEU A 546 -38.08 -1.03 22.91
CA LEU A 546 -38.74 -2.37 22.97
C LEU A 546 -39.58 -2.93 21.78
N GLY A 547 -39.57 -4.28 21.64
CA GLY A 547 -40.51 -5.10 20.83
C GLY A 547 -39.87 -5.92 19.67
N GLU A 548 -39.07 -6.97 19.93
CA GLU A 548 -39.45 -8.40 20.00
C GLU A 548 -39.92 -9.12 18.68
N ARG A 549 -39.17 -10.20 18.32
CA ARG A 549 -39.64 -11.50 17.73
C ARG A 549 -40.31 -11.50 16.32
N GLN A 550 -40.30 -12.54 15.47
CA GLN A 550 -39.63 -13.86 15.44
C GLN A 550 -39.65 -14.48 14.00
N ARG A 551 -38.64 -15.31 13.68
CA ARG A 551 -38.70 -16.60 12.91
C ARG A 551 -39.14 -16.69 11.41
N ARG A 552 -38.16 -17.19 10.61
CA ARG A 552 -38.12 -18.50 9.88
C ARG A 552 -38.33 -18.61 8.34
N ARG A 553 -37.31 -19.28 7.74
CA ARG A 553 -37.28 -20.26 6.60
C ARG A 553 -37.12 -19.76 5.15
N GLY A 554 -36.13 -20.33 4.45
CA GLY A 554 -35.94 -20.35 2.98
C GLY A 554 -36.71 -21.51 2.30
N PRO A 555 -36.24 -22.19 1.21
CA PRO A 555 -34.84 -22.34 0.73
C PRO A 555 -34.62 -22.41 -0.83
N GLY A 556 -33.38 -22.66 -1.28
CA GLY A 556 -33.03 -23.21 -2.63
C GLY A 556 -31.76 -22.61 -3.27
N ARG A 557 -30.60 -23.29 -3.43
CA ARG A 557 -30.22 -24.34 -4.44
C ARG A 557 -30.55 -23.92 -5.89
N ARG A 558 -29.71 -23.99 -6.94
CA ARG A 558 -28.38 -24.60 -7.31
C ARG A 558 -27.81 -23.75 -8.49
N ARG A 559 -26.66 -23.94 -9.17
CA ARG A 559 -25.62 -25.02 -9.31
C ARG A 559 -24.27 -24.39 -9.78
N ARG A 560 -23.20 -25.20 -9.92
CA ARG A 560 -21.85 -24.85 -10.46
C ARG A 560 -21.69 -25.18 -11.97
N ARG A 561 -20.66 -24.64 -12.64
CA ARG A 561 -19.65 -25.40 -13.44
C ARG A 561 -18.29 -24.65 -13.51
N PRO A 562 -17.16 -25.33 -13.84
CA PRO A 562 -15.83 -24.95 -13.33
C PRO A 562 -14.86 -24.32 -14.35
N GLN A 563 -13.79 -23.71 -13.84
CA GLN A 563 -12.56 -23.36 -14.58
C GLN A 563 -11.36 -24.20 -14.10
N ARG A 564 -10.31 -24.28 -14.93
CA ARG A 564 -9.23 -25.27 -14.86
C ARG A 564 -8.13 -24.87 -13.86
N SER A 565 -7.64 -25.83 -13.09
CA SER A 565 -6.44 -25.73 -12.24
C SER A 565 -5.18 -26.19 -13.00
N GLY A 566 -4.08 -25.47 -12.81
CA GLY A 566 -2.72 -25.92 -13.19
C GLY A 566 -2.15 -26.96 -12.21
N PRO A 567 -0.89 -27.41 -12.40
CA PRO A 567 -0.29 -28.43 -11.54
C PRO A 567 0.14 -27.87 -10.18
N ASP A 568 -0.43 -28.41 -9.10
CA ASP A 568 0.10 -28.29 -7.74
C ASP A 568 1.37 -29.15 -7.59
N HIS A 569 2.44 -28.60 -7.01
CA HIS A 569 3.54 -29.39 -6.46
C HIS A 569 3.52 -29.32 -4.92
N ARG A 570 3.66 -30.48 -4.26
CA ARG A 570 3.51 -30.63 -2.80
C ARG A 570 4.71 -31.36 -2.20
N SER A 571 5.16 -30.89 -1.04
CA SER A 571 6.12 -31.57 -0.16
C SER A 571 5.48 -31.79 1.22
N TRP A 572 5.90 -32.85 1.90
CA TRP A 572 5.30 -33.31 3.15
C TRP A 572 6.29 -33.15 4.32
N LEU A 573 5.78 -33.15 5.56
CA LEU A 573 6.54 -33.19 6.82
C LEU A 573 5.73 -34.04 7.80
N ARG A 574 6.36 -34.95 8.54
CA ARG A 574 5.68 -35.78 9.56
C ARG A 574 6.47 -35.88 10.86
N LEU A 575 5.72 -36.22 11.90
CA LEU A 575 6.12 -36.47 13.30
C LEU A 575 6.79 -35.29 14.03
N LEU A 576 6.18 -34.95 15.17
CA LEU A 576 6.57 -33.90 16.12
C LEU A 576 6.24 -34.43 17.52
N HIS A 577 7.24 -34.57 18.40
CA HIS A 577 7.07 -34.95 19.81
C HIS A 577 7.62 -33.84 20.73
N ARG A 578 7.05 -33.67 21.93
CA ARG A 578 7.45 -32.64 22.91
C ARG A 578 7.27 -33.09 24.36
N ARG A 579 7.99 -32.47 25.31
CA ARG A 579 7.59 -32.33 26.72
C ARG A 579 7.49 -30.85 27.12
N ARG A 580 6.33 -30.48 27.66
CA ARG A 580 5.91 -29.21 28.32
C ARG A 580 6.13 -27.86 27.59
N ILE A 581 5.54 -26.81 28.16
CA ILE A 581 4.84 -25.73 27.45
C ILE A 581 5.55 -24.39 27.59
N GLU A 582 5.80 -23.75 26.45
CA GLU A 582 5.60 -22.31 26.20
C GLU A 582 4.95 -22.16 24.81
N ALA A 583 4.28 -21.02 24.58
CA ALA A 583 3.47 -20.75 23.39
C ALA A 583 4.33 -20.56 22.13
N PRO A 584 4.05 -21.26 21.00
CA PRO A 584 4.93 -21.26 19.84
C PRO A 584 4.58 -20.18 18.79
N SER A 585 5.51 -19.27 18.50
CA SER A 585 5.46 -18.46 17.29
C SER A 585 6.01 -19.23 16.09
N TRP A 586 5.20 -19.38 15.05
CA TRP A 586 5.59 -20.02 13.79
C TRP A 586 6.08 -18.96 12.81
N GLN A 587 7.36 -19.01 12.45
CA GLN A 587 7.90 -18.17 11.38
C GLN A 587 8.32 -19.07 10.21
N SER A 588 7.66 -18.85 9.06
CA SER A 588 8.15 -19.32 7.77
C SER A 588 8.93 -18.20 7.11
N VAL A 589 10.20 -18.47 6.83
CA VAL A 589 11.00 -17.62 5.93
C VAL A 589 11.04 -18.35 4.59
N ALA A 590 10.39 -17.74 3.60
CA ALA A 590 10.48 -18.14 2.20
C ALA A 590 11.51 -17.23 1.52
N GLU A 591 12.69 -17.77 1.24
CA GLU A 591 13.66 -17.13 0.36
C GLU A 591 13.39 -17.63 -1.07
N ILE A 592 13.12 -16.68 -1.96
CA ILE A 592 12.87 -16.91 -3.39
C ILE A 592 14.12 -16.42 -4.13
N SER A 593 14.69 -17.27 -4.99
CA SER A 593 15.96 -17.02 -5.72
C SER A 593 15.95 -17.64 -7.10
#